data_AF-A0A7J8CGW3-F1
#
_entry.id   AF-A0A7J8CGW3-F1
#
_cell.length_a   1.000
_cell.length_b   1.000
_cell.length_c   1.000
_cell.angle_alpha   90.00
_cell.angle_beta   90.00
_cell.angle_gamma   90.00
#
_symmetry.space_group_name_H-M   'P 1'
#
loop_
_entity.id
_entity.type
_entity.pdbx_description
1 polymer ?
#
loop_
_entity_poly.entity_id
_entity_poly.type
_entity_poly.pdbx_seq_one_letter_code
_entity_poly.pdbx_strand_id
1 'polypeptide(L)'
;MSAGALGALQLPGVLTRLRADLFSYLRHVQWLRRAGGPSLRTLEPELGALQARLDRLLRRLQLLMSRLALPQAPPDPPAPPLAPPASAWGGIRAAHAILGGLHLTLDWAVRGLLLLKTRL
;
A
#
# COMPACT_ATOMS: atom_id res chain seq x y z
N MET A 1 8.99 -11.53 -4.27
CA MET A 1 9.46 -10.15 -4.02
C MET A 1 10.94 -10.09 -4.34
N SER A 2 11.36 -9.18 -5.21
CA SER A 2 12.73 -9.11 -5.75
C SER A 2 13.59 -8.10 -4.97
N ALA A 3 14.31 -8.53 -3.93
CA ALA A 3 15.45 -7.76 -3.39
C ALA A 3 16.82 -8.28 -3.86
N GLY A 4 16.84 -9.39 -4.62
CA GLY A 4 18.06 -9.84 -5.27
C GLY A 4 18.39 -8.90 -6.43
N ALA A 5 19.29 -7.94 -6.19
CA ALA A 5 19.85 -6.99 -7.15
C ALA A 5 18.94 -5.82 -7.60
N LEU A 6 18.48 -4.99 -6.65
CA LEU A 6 17.95 -3.65 -6.94
C LEU A 6 19.08 -2.72 -7.43
N GLY A 7 19.23 -2.57 -8.75
CA GLY A 7 20.07 -1.54 -9.38
C GLY A 7 19.27 -0.28 -9.72
N ALA A 8 19.97 0.83 -10.05
CA ALA A 8 19.34 2.11 -10.43
C ALA A 8 18.32 1.97 -11.57
N LEU A 9 18.53 1.02 -12.50
CA LEU A 9 17.62 0.70 -13.60
C LEU A 9 16.25 0.16 -13.14
N GLN A 10 16.18 -0.45 -11.95
CA GLN A 10 14.95 -1.03 -11.41
C GLN A 10 14.17 -0.04 -10.53
N LEU A 11 14.79 1.07 -10.12
CA LEU A 11 14.20 2.09 -9.26
C LEU A 11 12.83 2.59 -9.78
N PRO A 12 12.65 2.95 -11.06
CA PRO A 12 11.37 3.46 -11.54
C PRO A 12 10.26 2.42 -11.45
N GLY A 13 10.57 1.16 -11.81
CA GLY A 13 9.62 0.05 -11.74
C GLY A 13 9.23 -0.30 -10.31
N VAL A 14 10.20 -0.29 -9.39
CA VAL A 14 9.97 -0.58 -7.96
C VAL A 14 9.12 0.49 -7.30
N LEU A 15 9.39 1.78 -7.55
CA LEU A 15 8.59 2.87 -7.00
C LEU A 15 7.18 2.88 -7.59
N THR A 16 7.03 2.61 -8.88
CA THR A 16 5.72 2.48 -9.55
C THR A 16 4.91 1.34 -8.95
N ARG A 17 5.53 0.16 -8.79
CA ARG A 17 4.89 -1.01 -8.18
C ARG A 17 4.49 -0.75 -6.73
N LEU A 18 5.40 -0.16 -5.94
CA LEU A 18 5.12 0.21 -4.56
C LEU A 18 3.93 1.18 -4.45
N ARG A 19 3.87 2.18 -5.34
CA ARG A 19 2.73 3.13 -5.39
C ARG A 19 1.42 2.40 -5.66
N ALA A 20 1.40 1.51 -6.65
CA ALA A 20 0.21 0.72 -6.98
C ALA A 20 -0.23 -0.19 -5.81
N ASP A 21 0.72 -0.90 -5.19
CA ASP A 21 0.44 -1.77 -4.05
C ASP A 21 -0.10 -0.97 -2.85
N LEU A 22 0.54 0.15 -2.49
CA LEU A 22 0.07 1.02 -1.40
C LEU A 22 -1.30 1.63 -1.66
N PHE A 23 -1.61 2.00 -2.92
CA PHE A 23 -2.93 2.48 -3.30
C PHE A 23 -4.00 1.39 -3.17
N SER A 24 -3.65 0.14 -3.53
CA SER A 24 -4.51 -1.02 -3.29
C SER A 24 -4.77 -1.23 -1.79
N TYR A 25 -3.73 -1.22 -0.94
CA TYR A 25 -3.91 -1.34 0.51
C TYR A 25 -4.74 -0.20 1.11
N LEU A 26 -4.57 1.04 0.63
CA LEU A 26 -5.40 2.17 1.07
C LEU A 26 -6.89 1.89 0.82
N ARG A 27 -7.23 1.38 -0.37
CA ARG A 27 -8.61 1.00 -0.70
C ARG A 27 -9.13 -0.11 0.20
N HIS A 28 -8.31 -1.12 0.48
CA HIS A 28 -8.68 -2.23 1.35
C HIS A 28 -8.88 -1.77 2.81
N VAL A 29 -8.05 -0.86 3.32
CA VAL A 29 -8.25 -0.25 4.65
C VAL A 29 -9.56 0.55 4.67
N GLN A 30 -9.82 1.36 3.65
CA GLN A 30 -11.11 2.07 3.54
C GLN A 30 -12.31 1.13 3.46
N TRP A 31 -12.16 -0.02 2.82
CA TRP A 31 -13.20 -1.05 2.75
C TRP A 31 -13.42 -1.72 4.11
N LEU A 32 -12.36 -2.06 4.85
CA LEU A 32 -12.48 -2.62 6.21
C LEU A 32 -13.26 -1.69 7.13
N ARG A 33 -12.97 -0.40 7.09
CA ARG A 33 -13.65 0.61 7.92
C ARG A 33 -15.14 0.74 7.59
N ARG A 34 -15.51 0.60 6.31
CA ARG A 34 -16.88 0.80 5.82
C ARG A 34 -17.73 -0.46 5.87
N ALA A 35 -17.16 -1.60 5.50
CA ALA A 35 -17.88 -2.85 5.21
C ALA A 35 -17.38 -4.04 6.03
N GLY A 36 -16.31 -3.90 6.82
CA GLY A 36 -15.71 -4.99 7.59
C GLY A 36 -16.55 -5.51 8.76
N GLY A 37 -17.67 -4.85 9.06
CA GLY A 37 -18.63 -5.26 10.07
C GLY A 37 -18.36 -4.70 11.48
N PRO A 38 -19.31 -4.88 12.41
CA PRO A 38 -19.24 -4.28 13.75
C PRO A 38 -18.07 -4.79 14.59
N SER A 39 -17.62 -6.03 14.37
CA SER A 39 -16.49 -6.65 15.08
C SER A 39 -15.16 -5.92 14.87
N LEU A 40 -15.02 -5.12 13.80
CA LEU A 40 -13.81 -4.35 13.52
C LEU A 40 -13.87 -2.91 14.05
N ARG A 41 -14.98 -2.47 14.67
CA ARG A 41 -15.10 -1.12 15.25
C ARG A 41 -14.10 -0.86 16.37
N THR A 42 -13.62 -1.91 17.04
CA THR A 42 -12.60 -1.82 18.08
C THR A 42 -11.23 -1.40 17.55
N LEU A 43 -11.02 -1.42 16.22
CA LEU A 43 -9.80 -0.96 15.56
C LEU A 43 -9.85 0.53 15.16
N GLU A 44 -10.95 1.22 15.49
CA GLU A 44 -11.05 2.66 15.33
C GLU A 44 -10.71 3.35 16.67
N PRO A 45 -9.96 4.47 16.64
CA PRO A 45 -9.64 5.32 15.47
C PRO A 45 -8.35 4.95 14.71
N GLU A 46 -7.66 3.86 15.08
CA GLU A 46 -6.33 3.51 14.56
C GLU A 46 -6.34 3.20 13.06
N LEU A 47 -7.38 2.53 12.55
CA LEU A 47 -7.55 2.31 11.11
C LEU A 47 -7.73 3.62 10.35
N GLY A 48 -8.48 4.58 10.90
CA GLY A 48 -8.58 5.93 10.35
C GLY A 48 -7.23 6.66 10.31
N ALA A 49 -6.45 6.56 11.38
CA ALA A 49 -5.10 7.14 11.43
C ALA A 49 -4.14 6.48 10.43
N LEU A 50 -4.20 5.14 10.29
CA LEU A 50 -3.42 4.39 9.31
C LEU A 50 -3.75 4.81 7.89
N GLN A 51 -5.04 4.95 7.56
CA GLN A 51 -5.50 5.44 6.27
C GLN A 51 -4.88 6.80 5.94
N ALA A 52 -4.98 7.77 6.86
CA ALA A 52 -4.44 9.12 6.65
C ALA A 52 -2.90 9.13 6.47
N ARG A 53 -2.20 8.23 7.16
CA ARG A 53 -0.74 8.06 7.02
C ARG A 53 -0.37 7.43 5.66
N LEU A 54 -1.13 6.44 5.19
CA LEU A 54 -0.96 5.85 3.85
C LEU A 54 -1.19 6.89 2.75
N ASP A 55 -2.27 7.67 2.85
CA ASP A 55 -2.55 8.80 1.95
C ASP A 55 -1.38 9.78 1.88
N ARG A 56 -0.79 10.13 3.03
CA ARG A 56 0.38 11.02 3.11
C ARG A 56 1.62 10.38 2.47
N LEU A 57 1.84 9.08 2.70
CA LEU A 57 2.97 8.35 2.12
C LEU A 57 2.87 8.30 0.59
N LEU A 58 1.68 8.01 0.05
CA LEU A 58 1.43 8.02 -1.39
C LEU A 58 1.74 9.39 -2.02
N ARG A 59 1.31 10.49 -1.39
CA ARG A 59 1.65 11.84 -1.84
C ARG A 59 3.15 12.12 -1.83
N ARG A 60 3.86 11.68 -0.79
CA ARG A 60 5.33 11.82 -0.71
C ARG A 60 6.05 10.99 -1.78
N LEU A 61 5.58 9.77 -2.03
CA LEU A 61 6.12 8.90 -3.07
C LEU A 61 5.94 9.53 -4.46
N GLN A 62 4.75 10.09 -4.74
CA GLN A 62 4.49 10.82 -5.98
C GLN A 62 5.45 11.99 -6.17
N LEU A 63 5.64 12.81 -5.13
CA LEU A 63 6.56 13.95 -5.16
C LEU A 63 8.01 13.51 -5.37
N LEU A 64 8.42 12.39 -4.77
CA LEU A 64 9.75 11.82 -4.99
C LEU A 64 9.93 11.41 -6.46
N MET A 65 8.96 10.68 -7.01
CA MET A 65 9.01 10.22 -8.40
C MET A 65 9.03 11.39 -9.39
N SER A 66 8.28 12.47 -9.12
CA SER A 66 8.30 13.66 -9.98
C SER A 66 9.62 14.41 -9.88
N ARG A 67 10.22 14.54 -8.68
CA ARG A 67 11.53 15.18 -8.48
C ARG A 67 12.67 14.44 -9.19
N LEU A 68 12.56 13.12 -9.27
CA LEU A 68 13.51 12.26 -9.96
C LEU A 68 13.24 12.15 -11.47
N ALA A 69 12.28 12.92 -12.01
CA ALA A 69 11.85 12.88 -13.42
C ALA A 69 11.55 11.46 -13.92
N LEU A 70 11.03 10.58 -13.05
CA LEU A 70 10.74 9.20 -13.39
C LEU A 70 9.53 9.12 -14.31
N PRO A 71 9.52 8.17 -15.28
CA PRO A 71 8.35 7.90 -16.10
C PRO A 71 7.13 7.65 -15.21
N GLN A 72 6.09 8.46 -15.41
CA GLN A 72 4.84 8.30 -14.68
C GLN A 72 4.00 7.23 -15.39
N ALA A 73 3.60 6.21 -14.64
CA ALA A 73 2.61 5.27 -15.15
C ALA A 73 1.33 6.03 -15.51
N PRO A 74 0.69 5.72 -16.66
CA PRO A 74 -0.62 6.26 -16.99
C PRO A 74 -1.62 5.94 -15.87
N PRO A 75 -2.67 6.75 -15.71
CA PRO A 75 -3.69 6.49 -14.69
C PRO A 75 -4.35 5.14 -14.96
N ASP A 76 -4.21 4.21 -14.01
CA ASP A 76 -4.90 2.92 -14.07
C ASP A 76 -6.42 3.15 -14.02
N PRO A 77 -7.21 2.32 -14.73
CA PRO A 77 -8.66 2.37 -14.60
C PRO A 77 -9.08 2.10 -13.15
N PRO A 78 -10.14 2.76 -12.65
CA PRO A 78 -10.61 2.54 -11.30
C PRO A 78 -11.04 1.09 -11.14
N ALA A 79 -10.30 0.32 -10.35
CA ALA A 79 -10.69 -1.07 -10.08
C ALA A 79 -12.09 -1.13 -9.43
N PRO A 80 -12.85 -2.22 -9.66
CA PRO A 80 -14.23 -2.34 -9.23
C PRO A 80 -14.40 -2.26 -7.70
N PRO A 81 -15.62 -2.00 -7.20
CA PRO A 81 -15.92 -2.04 -5.78
C PRO A 81 -15.61 -3.40 -5.17
N LEU A 82 -15.08 -3.41 -3.95
CA LEU A 82 -14.84 -4.63 -3.19
C LEU A 82 -16.16 -5.14 -2.59
N ALA A 83 -16.47 -6.42 -2.81
CA ALA A 83 -17.66 -7.06 -2.24
C ALA A 83 -17.63 -7.03 -0.69
N PRO A 84 -18.79 -6.95 -0.02
CA PRO A 84 -18.85 -7.06 1.43
C PRO A 84 -18.41 -8.46 1.90
N PRO A 85 -17.90 -8.61 3.13
CA PRO A 85 -17.50 -9.91 3.65
C PRO A 85 -18.73 -10.82 3.81
N ALA A 86 -18.61 -12.08 3.38
CA ALA A 86 -19.71 -13.06 3.47
C ALA A 86 -20.10 -13.41 4.92
N SER A 87 -19.24 -13.10 5.91
CA SER A 87 -19.51 -13.28 7.33
C SER A 87 -18.63 -12.36 8.18
N ALA A 88 -19.00 -12.14 9.44
CA ALA A 88 -18.18 -11.37 10.39
C ALA A 88 -16.75 -11.94 10.52
N TRP A 89 -16.63 -13.27 10.57
CA TRP A 89 -15.33 -13.95 10.55
C TRP A 89 -14.56 -13.75 9.24
N GLY A 90 -15.27 -13.66 8.11
CA GLY A 90 -14.69 -13.25 6.83
C GLY A 90 -14.05 -11.86 6.90
N GLY A 91 -14.72 -10.90 7.55
CA GLY A 91 -14.18 -9.57 7.80
C GLY A 91 -12.89 -9.60 8.64
N ILE A 92 -12.86 -10.40 9.71
CA ILE A 92 -11.69 -10.56 10.57
C ILE A 92 -10.51 -11.20 9.83
N ARG A 93 -10.75 -12.23 9.02
CA ARG A 93 -9.71 -12.85 8.18
C ARG A 93 -9.18 -11.87 7.13
N ALA A 94 -10.06 -11.10 6.51
CA ALA A 94 -9.66 -10.05 5.57
C ALA A 94 -8.80 -8.99 6.28
N ALA A 95 -9.16 -8.56 7.48
CA ALA A 95 -8.37 -7.61 8.26
C ALA A 95 -6.95 -8.11 8.52
N HIS A 96 -6.78 -9.37 8.93
CA HIS A 96 -5.46 -9.98 9.12
C HIS A 96 -4.65 -10.01 7.81
N ALA A 97 -5.27 -10.43 6.70
CA ALA A 97 -4.59 -10.50 5.42
C ALA A 97 -4.14 -9.11 4.93
N ILE A 98 -4.99 -8.09 5.08
CA ILE A 98 -4.72 -6.72 4.67
C ILE A 98 -3.60 -6.11 5.51
N LEU A 99 -3.69 -6.19 6.84
CA LEU A 99 -2.69 -5.61 7.74
C LEU A 99 -1.35 -6.36 7.68
N GLY A 100 -1.39 -7.70 7.63
CA GLY A 100 -0.19 -8.53 7.47
C GLY A 100 0.49 -8.30 6.13
N GLY A 101 -0.28 -8.25 5.04
CA GLY A 101 0.23 -7.94 3.71
C GLY A 101 0.85 -6.54 3.65
N LEU A 102 0.17 -5.53 4.20
CA LEU A 102 0.69 -4.17 4.24
C LEU A 102 2.01 -4.08 5.02
N HIS A 103 2.10 -4.75 6.17
CA HIS A 103 3.33 -4.79 6.95
C HIS A 103 4.49 -5.36 6.12
N LEU A 104 4.30 -6.51 5.46
CA LEU A 104 5.33 -7.09 4.61
C LEU A 104 5.70 -6.15 3.46
N THR A 105 4.72 -5.55 2.78
CA THR A 105 4.99 -4.58 1.70
C THR A 105 5.83 -3.41 2.19
N LEU A 106 5.57 -2.88 3.38
CA LEU A 106 6.34 -1.80 3.97
C LEU A 106 7.75 -2.24 4.38
N ASP A 107 7.93 -3.41 5.00
CA ASP A 107 9.26 -3.94 5.36
C ASP A 107 10.15 -4.09 4.11
N TRP A 108 9.60 -4.69 3.05
CA TRP A 108 10.31 -4.82 1.78
C TRP A 108 10.58 -3.47 1.11
N ALA A 109 9.65 -2.51 1.19
CA ALA A 109 9.87 -1.16 0.68
C ALA A 109 11.03 -0.47 1.41
N VAL A 110 11.09 -0.57 2.73
CA VAL A 110 12.19 0.00 3.53
C VAL A 110 13.52 -0.64 3.13
N ARG A 111 13.60 -1.97 3.07
CA ARG A 111 14.82 -2.68 2.64
C ARG A 111 15.24 -2.26 1.23
N GLY A 112 14.29 -2.23 0.30
CA GLY A 112 14.55 -1.87 -1.09
C GLY A 112 15.07 -0.43 -1.24
N LEU A 113 14.43 0.53 -0.58
CA LEU A 113 14.83 1.94 -0.61
C LEU A 113 16.18 2.18 0.05
N LEU A 114 16.49 1.49 1.15
CA LEU A 114 17.81 1.58 1.81
C LEU A 114 18.92 1.02 0.93
N LEU A 115 18.68 -0.13 0.28
CA LEU A 115 19.63 -0.71 -0.70
C LEU A 115 19.82 0.18 -1.93
N LEU A 116 18.79 0.91 -2.35
CA LEU A 116 18.89 1.87 -3.44
C LEU A 116 19.72 3.08 -3.03
N LYS A 117 19.53 3.60 -1.81
CA LYS A 117 20.30 4.73 -1.28
C LYS A 117 21.81 4.46 -1.28
N THR A 118 22.26 3.23 -1.07
CA THR A 118 23.70 2.90 -1.11
C THR A 118 24.29 2.84 -2.51
N ARG A 119 23.45 2.88 -3.55
CA ARG A 119 23.84 2.80 -4.97
C ARG A 119 23.56 4.09 -5.76
N LEU A 120 23.01 5.11 -5.10
CA LEU A 120 22.83 6.47 -5.61
C LEU A 120 24.02 7.32 -5.18
#